data_AF-A0A353TXZ8-F1
#
_entry.id   AF-A0A353TXZ8-F1
#
_cell.length_a   1.000
_cell.length_b   1.000
_cell.length_c   1.000
_cell.angle_alpha   90.00
_cell.angle_beta   90.00
_cell.angle_gamma   90.00
#
_symmetry.space_group_name_H-M   'P 1'
#
loop_
_entity.id
_entity.type
_entity.pdbx_description
1 polymer ?
#
loop_
_entity_poly.entity_id
_entity_poly.type
_entity_poly.pdbx_seq_one_letter_code
_entity_poly.pdbx_strand_id
1 'polypeptide(L)'
;MGNGIVSFIFIISTKINKHFFNLMKVPQFIKPGALVGLVSPAGKIAPEYLDLSRKYLDKIGMRHISGTNVINSWHQFAGTDEQRAADLQAMINNPEVSVIW
;
A
#
# COMPACT_ATOMS: atom_id res chain seq x y z
N MET A 1 -10.96 47.77 -21.88
CA MET A 1 -11.84 46.62 -21.57
C MET A 1 -11.09 45.35 -21.95
N GLY A 2 -10.59 44.54 -21.02
CA GLY A 2 -9.81 43.34 -21.39
C GLY A 2 -9.25 42.49 -20.24
N ASN A 3 -9.08 43.06 -19.05
CA ASN A 3 -8.35 42.37 -17.97
C ASN A 3 -9.23 41.47 -17.07
N GLY A 4 -10.55 41.62 -17.12
CA GLY A 4 -11.47 40.85 -16.25
C GLY A 4 -11.69 39.40 -16.70
N ILE A 5 -11.77 39.17 -18.01
CA ILE A 5 -12.06 37.84 -18.58
C ILE A 5 -10.85 36.92 -18.47
N VAL A 6 -9.64 37.44 -18.71
CA VAL A 6 -8.38 36.66 -18.60
C VAL A 6 -8.13 36.22 -17.15
N SER A 7 -8.37 37.11 -16.18
CA SER A 7 -8.25 36.79 -14.76
C SER A 7 -9.28 35.76 -14.30
N PHE A 8 -10.52 35.85 -14.78
CA PHE A 8 -11.59 34.92 -14.45
C PHE A 8 -11.37 33.51 -15.02
N ILE A 9 -10.90 33.39 -16.26
CA ILE A 9 -10.53 32.12 -16.89
C ILE A 9 -9.36 31.45 -16.15
N PHE A 10 -8.37 32.22 -15.72
CA PHE A 10 -7.23 31.70 -14.95
C PHE A 10 -7.65 31.19 -13.56
N ILE A 11 -8.57 31.88 -12.89
CA ILE A 11 -9.13 31.45 -11.59
C ILE A 11 -9.96 30.17 -11.72
N ILE A 12 -10.75 30.03 -12.81
CA ILE A 12 -11.53 28.81 -13.06
C ILE A 12 -10.58 27.63 -13.35
N SER A 13 -9.57 27.82 -14.20
CA SER A 13 -8.59 26.77 -14.54
C SER A 13 -7.80 26.28 -13.32
N THR A 14 -7.40 27.19 -12.43
CA THR A 14 -6.67 26.83 -11.20
C THR A 14 -7.56 26.15 -10.16
N LYS A 15 -8.84 26.56 -10.01
CA LYS A 15 -9.80 25.88 -9.13
C LYS A 15 -10.15 24.47 -9.62
N ILE A 16 -10.38 24.29 -10.92
CA ILE A 16 -10.69 22.97 -11.50
C ILE A 16 -9.54 21.98 -11.27
N ASN A 17 -8.29 22.41 -11.50
CA ASN A 17 -7.11 21.56 -11.25
C ASN A 17 -6.96 21.14 -9.79
N LYS A 18 -7.29 22.05 -8.85
CA LYS A 18 -7.23 21.73 -7.41
C LYS A 18 -8.29 20.71 -6.97
N HIS A 19 -9.44 20.65 -7.65
CA HIS A 19 -10.46 19.64 -7.41
C HIS A 19 -10.09 18.26 -7.95
N PHE A 20 -9.52 18.18 -9.16
CA PHE A 20 -9.09 16.90 -9.75
C PHE A 20 -7.97 16.22 -8.97
N PHE A 21 -6.98 16.98 -8.46
CA PHE A 21 -5.92 16.42 -7.61
C PHE A 21 -6.43 15.87 -6.27
N ASN A 22 -7.61 16.29 -5.82
CA ASN A 22 -8.16 15.89 -4.52
C ASN A 22 -8.90 14.54 -4.55
N LEU A 23 -9.15 13.95 -5.73
CA LEU A 23 -9.84 12.64 -5.85
C LEU A 23 -8.90 11.44 -5.70
N MET A 24 -7.60 11.59 -5.99
CA MET A 24 -6.63 10.49 -5.83
C MET A 24 -5.96 10.58 -4.47
N LYS A 25 -6.14 9.54 -3.64
CA LYS A 25 -5.34 9.37 -2.44
C LYS A 25 -3.99 8.78 -2.83
N VAL A 26 -2.93 9.57 -2.64
CA VAL A 26 -1.54 9.14 -2.87
C VAL A 26 -0.90 8.87 -1.51
N PRO A 27 -0.31 7.68 -1.28
CA PRO A 27 0.39 7.40 -0.03
C PRO A 27 1.65 8.28 0.10
N GLN A 28 2.12 8.46 1.34
CA GLN A 28 3.39 9.14 1.57
C GLN A 28 4.56 8.32 1.00
N PHE A 29 5.65 8.99 0.66
CA PHE A 29 6.90 8.32 0.29
C PHE A 29 7.44 7.46 1.44
N ILE A 30 8.03 6.32 1.07
CA ILE A 30 8.61 5.37 2.01
C ILE A 30 9.84 6.00 2.67
N LYS A 31 9.90 5.92 4.00
CA LYS A 31 11.02 6.42 4.81
C LYS A 31 11.94 5.26 5.22
N PRO A 32 13.24 5.51 5.47
CA PRO A 32 14.11 4.51 6.11
C PRO A 32 13.50 4.00 7.43
N GLY A 33 13.62 2.70 7.72
CA GLY A 33 13.01 2.09 8.91
C GLY A 33 11.50 1.88 8.85
N ALA A 34 10.87 2.12 7.69
CA ALA A 34 9.46 1.86 7.47
C ALA A 34 9.08 0.42 7.82
N LEU A 35 7.84 0.24 8.30
CA LEU A 35 7.27 -1.07 8.56
C LEU A 35 6.59 -1.60 7.30
N VAL A 36 7.04 -2.78 6.86
CA VAL A 36 6.47 -3.51 5.72
C VAL A 36 5.58 -4.65 6.24
N GLY A 37 4.32 -4.67 5.83
CA GLY A 37 3.39 -5.76 6.07
C GLY A 37 3.44 -6.78 4.94
N LEU A 38 3.89 -8.00 5.23
CA LEU A 38 4.02 -9.09 4.26
C LEU A 38 2.74 -9.94 4.22
N VAL A 39 2.10 -10.07 3.05
CA VAL A 39 0.86 -10.84 2.85
C VAL A 39 0.92 -11.73 1.60
N SER A 40 0.03 -12.72 1.52
CA SER A 40 -0.15 -13.55 0.31
C SER A 40 -1.62 -13.53 -0.12
N PRO A 41 -2.07 -12.48 -0.83
CA PRO A 41 -3.48 -12.29 -1.15
C PRO A 41 -3.96 -13.22 -2.26
N ALA A 42 -3.08 -14.04 -2.85
CA ALA A 42 -3.39 -14.97 -3.93
C ALA A 42 -2.70 -16.32 -3.71
N GLY A 43 -1.75 -16.68 -4.58
CA GLY A 43 -1.09 -17.99 -4.59
C GLY A 43 -0.35 -18.29 -3.30
N LYS A 44 -0.37 -19.56 -2.87
CA LYS A 44 0.48 -20.01 -1.77
C LYS A 44 1.96 -19.92 -2.15
N ILE A 45 2.79 -19.59 -1.17
CA ILE A 45 4.24 -19.54 -1.31
C ILE A 45 4.89 -20.57 -0.41
N ALA A 46 6.09 -21.00 -0.80
CA ALA A 46 6.91 -21.82 0.07
C ALA A 46 7.53 -20.95 1.19
N PRO A 47 7.66 -21.43 2.44
CA PRO A 47 8.10 -20.63 3.58
C PRO A 47 9.46 -19.94 3.40
N GLU A 48 10.35 -20.54 2.62
CA GLU A 48 11.67 -19.99 2.29
C GLU A 48 11.59 -18.60 1.63
N TYR A 49 10.53 -18.32 0.85
CA TYR A 49 10.35 -17.01 0.25
C TYR A 49 10.02 -15.94 1.29
N LEU A 50 9.25 -16.29 2.32
CA LEU A 50 8.97 -15.36 3.42
C LEU A 50 10.24 -15.04 4.20
N ASP A 51 11.07 -16.06 4.47
CA ASP A 51 12.33 -15.88 5.20
C ASP A 51 13.35 -15.08 4.38
N LEU A 52 13.43 -15.29 3.06
CA LEU A 52 14.24 -14.48 2.17
C LEU A 52 13.80 -13.01 2.16
N SER A 53 12.49 -12.75 2.09
CA SER A 53 11.94 -11.39 2.15
C SER A 53 12.25 -10.70 3.48
N ARG A 54 12.08 -11.39 4.61
CA ARG A 54 12.43 -10.87 5.94
C ARG A 54 13.90 -10.50 6.04
N LYS A 55 14.80 -11.42 5.68
CA LYS A 55 16.26 -11.18 5.65
C LYS A 55 16.63 -10.02 4.75
N TYR A 56 15.97 -9.86 3.60
CA TYR A 56 16.20 -8.73 2.71
C TYR A 56 15.78 -7.41 3.36
N LEU A 57 14.59 -7.35 3.96
CA LEU A 57 14.09 -6.16 4.66
C LEU A 57 14.99 -5.76 5.82
N ASP A 58 15.44 -6.73 6.64
CA ASP A 58 16.41 -6.50 7.71
C ASP A 58 17.71 -5.92 7.16
N LYS A 59 18.24 -6.50 6.07
CA LYS A 59 19.49 -6.06 5.43
C LYS A 59 19.44 -4.61 4.94
N ILE A 60 18.29 -4.15 4.46
CA ILE A 60 18.10 -2.77 4.00
C ILE A 60 17.61 -1.83 5.12
N GLY A 61 17.55 -2.31 6.37
CA GLY A 61 17.17 -1.51 7.53
C GLY A 61 15.68 -1.18 7.61
N MET A 62 14.81 -2.04 7.08
CA MET A 62 13.36 -1.94 7.23
C MET A 62 12.84 -2.89 8.30
N ARG A 63 11.72 -2.53 8.93
CA ARG A 63 11.00 -3.40 9.86
C ARG A 63 9.97 -4.23 9.08
N HIS A 64 9.59 -5.39 9.61
CA HIS A 64 8.58 -6.22 8.96
C HIS A 64 7.59 -6.85 9.95
N ILE A 65 6.36 -7.03 9.51
CA ILE A 65 5.36 -7.93 10.13
C ILE A 65 4.75 -8.81 9.04
N SER A 66 4.09 -9.90 9.40
CA SER A 66 3.48 -10.82 8.43
C SER A 66 2.03 -11.10 8.78
N GLY A 67 1.20 -11.29 7.76
CA GLY A 67 -0.17 -11.79 7.91
C GLY A 67 -0.18 -13.19 8.51
N THR A 68 -1.26 -13.54 9.21
CA THR A 68 -1.39 -14.82 9.91
C THR A 68 -1.38 -16.01 8.94
N ASN A 69 -1.90 -15.82 7.74
CA ASN A 69 -2.08 -16.86 6.72
C ASN A 69 -1.04 -16.76 5.58
N VAL A 70 -0.01 -15.92 5.72
CA VAL A 70 0.97 -15.64 4.65
C VAL A 70 1.66 -16.90 4.09
N ILE A 71 1.81 -17.96 4.89
CA ILE A 71 2.41 -19.26 4.51
C ILE A 71 1.41 -20.41 4.56
N ASN A 72 0.12 -20.11 4.75
CA ASN A 72 -0.90 -21.15 4.80
C ASN A 72 -1.22 -21.65 3.37
N SER A 73 -2.00 -22.72 3.25
CA SER A 73 -2.31 -23.36 1.97
C SER A 73 -3.76 -23.79 1.90
N TRP A 74 -4.46 -23.30 0.89
CA TRP A 74 -5.81 -23.69 0.50
C TRP A 74 -5.86 -23.87 -1.03
N HIS A 75 -5.76 -25.12 -1.49
CA HIS A 75 -5.56 -25.45 -2.91
C HIS A 75 -4.35 -24.69 -3.51
N GLN A 76 -4.55 -23.87 -4.54
CA GLN A 76 -3.54 -23.00 -5.12
C GLN A 76 -3.28 -21.70 -4.33
N PHE A 77 -4.14 -21.33 -3.38
CA PHE A 77 -4.09 -20.07 -2.65
C PHE A 77 -3.47 -20.19 -1.26
N ALA A 78 -3.07 -19.06 -0.67
CA ALA A 78 -2.51 -19.01 0.68
C ALA A 78 -3.57 -19.16 1.80
N GLY A 79 -4.84 -19.24 1.46
CA GLY A 79 -5.95 -19.36 2.41
C GLY A 79 -7.30 -19.18 1.71
N THR A 80 -8.39 -19.34 2.46
CA THR A 80 -9.73 -18.98 1.95
C THR A 80 -9.81 -17.49 1.62
N ASP A 81 -10.84 -17.08 0.88
CA ASP A 81 -11.07 -15.68 0.54
C ASP A 81 -11.14 -14.79 1.78
N GLU A 82 -11.79 -15.28 2.84
CA GLU A 82 -11.91 -14.58 4.13
C GLU A 82 -10.55 -14.45 4.83
N GLN A 83 -9.73 -15.50 4.82
CA GLN A 83 -8.40 -15.48 5.43
C GLN A 83 -7.47 -14.51 4.71
N ARG A 84 -7.46 -14.52 3.37
CA ARG A 84 -6.63 -13.63 2.56
C ARG A 84 -7.10 -12.18 2.68
N ALA A 85 -8.41 -11.93 2.70
CA ALA A 85 -8.97 -10.61 2.94
C ALA A 85 -8.63 -10.09 4.35
N ALA A 86 -8.69 -10.95 5.37
CA ALA A 86 -8.36 -10.58 6.74
C ALA A 86 -6.88 -10.20 6.91
N ASP A 87 -5.96 -10.97 6.33
CA ASP A 87 -4.53 -10.66 6.34
C ASP A 87 -4.24 -9.29 5.68
N LEU A 88 -4.82 -9.04 4.50
CA LEU A 88 -4.67 -7.75 3.82
C LEU A 88 -5.27 -6.60 4.63
N GLN A 89 -6.50 -6.78 5.14
CA GLN A 89 -7.20 -5.76 5.90
C GLN A 89 -6.48 -5.42 7.21
N ALA A 90 -5.84 -6.40 7.86
CA ALA A 90 -5.03 -6.18 9.05
C ALA A 90 -3.84 -5.24 8.76
N MET A 91 -3.18 -5.38 7.61
CA MET A 91 -2.09 -4.49 7.21
C MET A 91 -2.60 -3.09 6.85
N ILE A 92 -3.75 -2.98 6.16
CA ILE A 92 -4.39 -1.69 5.84
C ILE A 92 -4.80 -0.94 7.12
N ASN A 93 -5.32 -1.66 8.12
CA ASN A 93 -5.81 -1.08 9.36
C ASN A 93 -4.70 -0.71 10.36
N ASN A 94 -3.49 -1.23 10.17
CA ASN A 94 -2.37 -0.94 11.05
C ASN A 94 -1.72 0.41 10.68
N PRO A 95 -1.85 1.47 11.50
CA PRO A 95 -1.34 2.79 11.17
C PRO A 95 0.19 2.87 11.13
N GLU A 96 0.92 1.88 11.68
CA GLU A 96 2.37 1.82 11.58
C GLU A 96 2.84 1.26 10.23
N VAL A 97 2.01 0.46 9.55
CA VAL A 97 2.38 -0.17 8.27
C VAL A 97 2.41 0.90 7.18
N SER A 98 3.60 1.09 6.62
CA SER A 98 3.85 2.09 5.57
C SER A 98 3.85 1.48 4.17
N VAL A 99 4.08 0.16 4.08
CA VAL A 99 4.13 -0.60 2.83
C VAL A 99 3.42 -1.93 3.04
N ILE A 100 2.57 -2.33 2.11
CA ILE A 100 1.99 -3.68 2.07
C ILE A 100 2.63 -4.37 0.87
N TRP A 101 3.32 -5.49 1.13
CA TRP A 101 4.03 -6.28 0.13
C TRP A 101 3.49 -7.71 0.10
#